data_AF-A0A8S1XNC6-F1
#
_entry.id   AF-A0A8S1XNC6-F1
#
_cell.length_a   1.000
_cell.length_b   1.000
_cell.length_c   1.000
_cell.angle_alpha   90.00
_cell.angle_beta   90.00
_cell.angle_gamma   90.00
#
_symmetry.space_group_name_H-M   'P 1'
#
loop_
_entity.id
_entity.type
_entity.pdbx_description
1 polymer ?
#
loop_
_entity_poly.entity_id
_entity_poly.type
_entity_poly.pdbx_seq_one_letter_code
_entity_poly.pdbx_strand_id
1 'polypeptide(L)'
;MLQNSFSLIVQVIILQWKLSTCITCVSPIDCQSCQATYTLTKLGCVCKQNQYEESDQCYECPPLCKQCQRLTFCIDCLFSDFRELVNGQCVCFEGYYQVEGSSVCLKCNSFCKECFGATSNDCKVCSDIVGIQQIGSICKCADNAVYEEQSNSCTNCHSTCQTCFSKYINGCLTCDATLNRILKGLKCECSFGYYEDTNICLKCPLTEDNSLPQYYVLCEDNQLAWLQQVVILW
;
A
#
# COMPACT_ATOMS: atom_id res chain seq x y z
N MET A 1 -5.50 28.48 55.45
CA MET A 1 -4.28 27.81 55.96
C MET A 1 -4.28 26.31 55.64
N LEU A 2 -4.44 25.87 54.38
CA LEU A 2 -4.43 24.43 54.02
C LEU A 2 -3.93 24.13 52.58
N GLN A 3 -3.23 25.05 51.90
CA GLN A 3 -2.76 24.82 50.52
C GLN A 3 -1.24 24.59 50.35
N ASN A 4 -0.42 24.82 51.39
CA ASN A 4 1.04 24.63 51.30
C ASN A 4 1.55 23.27 51.80
N SER A 5 0.72 22.47 52.48
CA SER A 5 1.13 21.16 53.01
C SER A 5 1.13 20.04 51.96
N PHE A 6 0.24 20.09 50.96
CA PHE A 6 0.16 19.05 49.93
C PHE A 6 1.39 19.03 49.00
N SER A 7 1.92 20.18 48.61
CA SER A 7 3.11 20.26 47.72
C SER A 7 4.39 19.75 48.40
N LEU A 8 4.57 20.05 49.69
CA LEU A 8 5.72 19.60 50.48
C LEU A 8 5.64 18.10 50.77
N ILE A 9 4.45 17.56 51.06
CA ILE A 9 4.28 16.12 51.30
C ILE A 9 4.53 15.32 50.02
N VAL A 10 4.07 15.79 48.85
CA VAL A 10 4.35 15.14 47.56
C VAL A 10 5.85 15.19 47.22
N GLN A 11 6.53 16.33 47.43
CA GLN A 11 8.00 16.42 47.29
C GLN A 11 8.73 15.47 48.25
N VAL A 12 8.31 15.39 49.51
CA VAL A 12 8.91 14.50 50.53
C VAL A 12 8.69 13.03 50.17
N ILE A 13 7.51 12.63 49.68
CA ILE A 13 7.23 11.26 49.24
C ILE A 13 8.07 10.90 48.01
N ILE A 14 8.17 11.79 47.01
CA ILE A 14 9.04 11.59 45.83
C ILE A 14 10.53 11.48 46.25
N LEU A 15 10.95 12.24 47.25
CA LEU A 15 12.32 12.19 47.81
C LEU A 15 12.59 10.89 48.59
N GLN A 16 11.59 10.30 49.26
CA GLN A 16 11.76 9.02 49.98
C GLN A 16 11.88 7.81 49.05
N TRP A 17 11.23 7.83 47.88
CA TRP A 17 11.32 6.75 46.88
C TRP A 17 12.65 6.76 46.10
N LYS A 18 13.24 7.94 45.87
CA LYS A 18 14.59 8.04 45.27
C LYS A 18 15.73 7.60 46.20
N LEU A 19 15.48 7.53 47.51
CA LEU A 19 16.46 7.07 48.49
C LEU A 19 16.44 5.55 48.73
N SER A 20 15.36 4.83 48.41
CA SER A 20 15.30 3.37 48.62
C SER A 20 16.19 2.58 47.66
N THR A 21 16.39 3.09 46.44
CA THR A 21 17.20 2.48 45.39
C THR A 21 18.66 2.95 45.40
N CYS A 22 19.01 3.89 46.28
CA CYS A 22 20.35 4.44 46.45
C CYS A 22 21.07 3.77 47.63
N ILE A 23 22.26 3.19 47.39
CA ILE A 23 23.06 2.54 48.44
C ILE A 23 23.88 3.55 49.24
N THR A 24 24.52 4.53 48.58
CA THR A 24 25.33 5.55 49.25
C THR A 24 24.93 6.95 48.80
N CYS A 25 24.73 7.87 49.75
CA CYS A 25 24.30 9.24 49.50
C CYS A 25 25.36 10.25 49.97
N VAL A 26 25.58 11.32 49.22
CA VAL A 26 26.36 12.49 49.65
C VAL A 26 25.45 13.52 50.33
N SER A 27 24.21 13.64 49.86
CA SER A 27 23.16 14.49 50.42
C SER A 27 21.79 13.81 50.27
N PRO A 28 20.71 14.33 50.87
CA PRO A 28 19.35 13.78 50.70
C PRO A 28 18.83 13.80 49.26
N ILE A 29 19.55 14.41 48.31
CA ILE A 29 19.18 14.48 46.89
C ILE A 29 20.28 13.94 45.97
N ASP A 30 21.50 13.74 46.47
CA ASP A 30 22.66 13.32 45.69
C ASP A 30 23.07 11.89 46.05
N CYS A 31 22.65 10.96 45.19
CA CYS A 31 23.06 9.56 45.26
C CYS A 31 24.45 9.35 44.64
N GLN A 32 25.26 8.48 45.23
CA GLN A 32 26.61 8.14 44.79
C GLN A 32 26.73 6.69 44.28
N SER A 33 25.84 5.78 44.70
CA SER A 33 25.76 4.41 44.15
C SER A 33 24.35 3.85 44.27
N CYS A 34 23.97 2.98 43.33
CA CYS A 34 22.60 2.45 43.22
C CYS A 34 22.53 0.95 43.49
N GLN A 35 21.35 0.46 43.89
CA GLN A 35 21.02 -0.96 44.02
C GLN A 35 21.24 -1.69 42.68
N ALA A 36 21.56 -2.99 42.75
CA ALA A 36 21.73 -3.81 41.56
C ALA A 36 20.49 -3.68 40.65
N THR A 37 20.72 -3.53 39.34
CA THR A 37 19.78 -3.21 38.23
C THR A 37 19.57 -1.73 37.90
N TYR A 38 19.86 -0.79 38.81
CA TYR A 38 19.72 0.64 38.56
C TYR A 38 21.00 1.28 38.00
N THR A 39 20.84 2.39 37.30
CA THR A 39 21.96 3.22 36.83
C THR A 39 21.97 4.59 37.48
N LEU A 40 23.17 5.04 37.85
CA LEU A 40 23.37 6.37 38.42
C LEU A 40 23.35 7.42 37.32
N THR A 41 22.49 8.42 37.49
CA THR A 41 22.42 9.61 36.63
C THR A 41 22.50 10.87 37.48
N LYS A 42 22.60 12.04 36.83
CA LYS A 42 22.54 13.35 37.52
C LYS A 42 21.23 13.59 38.29
N LEU A 43 20.20 12.79 38.02
CA LEU A 43 18.87 12.87 38.65
C LEU A 43 18.69 11.82 39.76
N GLY A 44 19.69 11.00 40.04
CA GLY A 44 19.63 9.87 40.99
C GLY A 44 19.66 8.50 40.29
N CYS A 45 19.23 7.47 41.00
CA CYS A 45 19.13 6.10 40.50
C CYS A 45 17.89 5.94 39.64
N VAL A 46 18.08 5.52 38.38
CA VAL A 46 16.99 5.27 37.43
C VAL A 46 17.27 4.00 36.64
N CYS A 47 16.22 3.34 36.17
CA CYS A 47 16.36 2.24 35.22
C CYS A 47 17.03 2.70 33.93
N LYS A 48 17.68 1.78 33.22
CA LYS A 48 18.34 2.10 31.95
C LYS A 48 17.31 2.46 30.89
N GLN A 49 17.78 3.06 29.79
CA GLN A 49 16.95 3.12 28.58
C GLN A 49 16.50 1.71 28.19
N ASN A 50 15.29 1.60 27.64
CA ASN A 50 14.62 0.33 27.35
C ASN A 50 14.18 -0.47 28.59
N GLN A 51 14.13 0.14 29.78
CA GLN A 51 13.63 -0.52 30.98
C GLN A 51 12.53 0.30 31.67
N TYR A 52 11.67 -0.39 32.42
CA TYR A 52 10.69 0.20 33.31
C TYR A 52 10.86 -0.35 34.72
N GLU A 53 10.38 0.40 35.71
CA GLU A 53 10.45 0.04 37.12
C GLU A 53 9.14 -0.62 37.56
N GLU A 54 9.24 -1.79 38.18
CA GLU A 54 8.11 -2.48 38.82
C GLU A 54 8.62 -3.20 40.08
N SER A 55 7.93 -3.06 41.20
CA SER A 55 8.32 -3.70 42.47
C SER A 55 9.78 -3.46 42.89
N ASP A 56 10.24 -2.20 42.80
CA ASP A 56 11.61 -1.76 43.09
C ASP A 56 12.70 -2.48 42.26
N GLN A 57 12.37 -3.04 41.10
CA GLN A 57 13.30 -3.67 40.16
C GLN A 57 13.11 -3.12 38.74
N CYS A 58 14.20 -3.08 37.98
CA CYS A 58 14.16 -2.68 36.58
C CYS A 58 13.97 -3.89 35.66
N TYR A 59 12.92 -3.86 34.84
CA TYR A 59 12.61 -4.88 33.84
C TYR A 59 12.74 -4.32 32.42
N GLU A 60 13.18 -5.15 31.48
CA GLU A 60 13.25 -4.79 30.07
C GLU A 60 11.85 -4.50 29.51
N CYS A 61 11.78 -3.49 28.65
CA CYS A 61 10.58 -3.18 27.90
C CYS A 61 10.21 -4.32 26.95
N PRO A 62 8.91 -4.44 26.62
CA PRO A 62 8.47 -5.41 25.62
C PRO A 62 9.17 -5.17 24.27
N PRO A 63 9.30 -6.22 23.43
CA PRO A 63 9.78 -6.07 22.06
C PRO A 63 9.01 -4.96 21.33
N LEU A 64 9.65 -4.32 20.35
CA LEU A 64 9.12 -3.21 19.53
C LEU A 64 9.13 -1.83 20.21
N CYS A 65 9.21 -1.77 21.54
CA CYS A 65 9.22 -0.52 22.26
C CYS A 65 10.65 -0.07 22.54
N LYS A 66 10.91 1.22 22.32
CA LYS A 66 12.20 1.84 22.64
C LYS A 66 12.24 2.25 24.11
N GLN A 67 11.11 2.71 24.63
CA GLN A 67 10.91 3.03 26.04
C GLN A 67 9.46 2.74 26.43
N CYS A 68 9.25 2.26 27.65
CA CYS A 68 7.95 1.88 28.16
C CYS A 68 7.72 2.37 29.58
N GLN A 69 6.45 2.46 29.96
CA GLN A 69 6.02 2.77 31.33
C GLN A 69 5.82 1.49 32.15
N ARG A 70 5.34 0.43 31.48
CA ARG A 70 5.08 -0.91 32.02
C ARG A 70 5.03 -1.91 30.88
N LEU A 71 4.96 -3.20 31.19
CA LEU A 71 4.97 -4.29 30.19
C LEU A 71 3.99 -4.13 29.03
N THR A 72 2.84 -3.49 29.25
CA THR A 72 1.77 -3.34 28.25
C THR A 72 1.62 -1.92 27.70
N PHE A 73 2.51 -0.99 28.08
CA PHE A 73 2.34 0.42 27.72
C PHE A 73 3.67 1.07 27.36
N CYS A 74 3.81 1.43 26.09
CA CYS A 74 4.99 2.05 25.52
C CYS A 74 4.87 3.57 25.49
N ILE A 75 6.00 4.24 25.65
CA ILE A 75 6.13 5.71 25.65
C ILE A 75 6.88 6.18 24.40
N ASP A 76 7.77 5.34 23.87
CA ASP A 76 8.55 5.64 22.66
C ASP A 76 8.76 4.36 21.84
N CYS A 77 8.80 4.51 20.52
CA CYS A 77 8.96 3.43 19.55
C CYS A 77 10.24 3.64 18.74
N LEU A 78 10.81 2.57 18.20
CA LEU A 78 11.95 2.68 17.29
C LEU A 78 11.46 3.18 15.92
N PHE A 79 11.66 4.47 15.64
CA PHE A 79 11.31 5.07 14.36
C PHE A 79 12.06 4.44 13.17
N SER A 80 13.29 3.93 13.42
CA SER A 80 14.07 3.17 12.44
C SER A 80 13.38 1.89 11.94
N ASP A 81 12.43 1.37 12.72
CA ASP A 81 11.72 0.13 12.45
C ASP A 81 10.36 0.40 11.75
N PHE A 82 10.14 1.65 11.34
CA PHE A 82 8.93 2.15 10.69
C PHE A 82 7.67 2.02 11.56
N ARG A 83 7.80 2.44 12.83
CA ARG A 83 6.72 2.36 13.83
C ARG A 83 6.37 3.70 14.43
N GLU A 84 5.09 3.86 14.72
CA GLU A 84 4.52 4.96 15.49
C GLU A 84 3.89 4.47 16.78
N LEU A 85 3.84 5.39 17.76
CA LEU A 85 3.14 5.16 19.01
C LEU A 85 1.66 5.52 18.86
N VAL A 86 0.79 4.52 18.99
CA VAL A 86 -0.66 4.69 19.00
C VAL A 86 -1.22 4.04 20.26
N ASN A 87 -1.88 4.83 21.11
CA ASN A 87 -2.52 4.36 22.34
C ASN A 87 -1.61 3.51 23.25
N GLY A 88 -0.32 3.86 23.35
CA GLY A 88 0.66 3.12 24.16
C GLY A 88 1.18 1.84 23.51
N GLN A 89 0.97 1.64 22.21
CA GLN A 89 1.48 0.49 21.45
C GLN A 89 2.28 0.96 20.23
N CYS A 90 3.33 0.22 19.90
CA CYS A 90 4.16 0.51 18.72
C CYS A 90 3.65 -0.26 17.50
N VAL A 91 2.89 0.41 16.66
CA VAL A 91 2.31 -0.14 15.42
C VAL A 91 3.12 0.30 14.21
N CYS A 92 3.04 -0.44 13.10
CA CYS A 92 3.66 -0.02 11.85
C CYS A 92 3.00 1.26 11.32
N PHE A 93 3.77 2.12 10.67
CA PHE A 93 3.23 3.27 9.94
C PHE A 93 2.19 2.83 8.89
N GLU A 94 1.30 3.75 8.54
CA GLU A 94 0.44 3.58 7.36
C GLU A 94 1.28 3.24 6.11
N GLY A 95 0.82 2.27 5.32
CA GLY A 95 1.58 1.73 4.18
C GLY A 95 2.71 0.76 4.55
N TYR A 96 2.81 0.33 5.82
CA TYR A 96 3.73 -0.72 6.27
C TYR A 96 2.98 -1.84 7.00
N TYR A 97 3.56 -3.04 7.01
CA TYR A 97 2.99 -4.20 7.68
C TYR A 97 4.01 -4.93 8.57
N GLN A 98 3.47 -5.60 9.59
CA GLN A 98 4.23 -6.41 10.53
C GLN A 98 4.60 -7.75 9.90
N VAL A 99 5.87 -8.13 10.01
CA VAL A 99 6.34 -9.49 9.71
C VAL A 99 6.52 -10.25 11.03
N GLU A 100 6.02 -11.47 11.10
CA GLU A 100 6.20 -12.33 12.27
C GLU A 100 7.69 -12.57 12.54
N GLY A 101 8.12 -12.38 13.80
CA GLY A 101 9.52 -12.52 14.19
C GLY A 101 10.44 -11.33 13.85
N SER A 102 9.94 -10.26 13.23
CA SER A 102 10.70 -9.04 12.93
C SER A 102 10.26 -7.85 13.78
N SER A 103 11.21 -7.06 14.29
CA SER A 103 10.87 -5.74 14.87
C SER A 103 10.65 -4.68 13.80
N VAL A 104 11.20 -4.86 12.60
CA VAL A 104 11.11 -3.92 11.50
C VAL A 104 9.86 -4.20 10.66
N CYS A 105 9.05 -3.17 10.42
CA CYS A 105 7.92 -3.24 9.52
C CYS A 105 8.38 -3.12 8.05
N LEU A 106 7.70 -3.83 7.15
CA LEU A 106 8.01 -3.79 5.72
C LEU A 106 6.98 -2.96 4.96
N LYS A 107 7.40 -2.32 3.88
CA LYS A 107 6.54 -1.47 3.06
C LYS A 107 5.53 -2.32 2.28
N CYS A 108 4.29 -1.87 2.23
CA CYS A 108 3.25 -2.43 1.38
C CYS A 108 3.55 -2.24 -0.11
N ASN A 109 2.88 -3.02 -0.95
CA ASN A 109 2.80 -2.73 -2.38
C ASN A 109 2.19 -1.33 -2.62
N SER A 110 2.63 -0.61 -3.65
CA SER A 110 2.13 0.73 -3.98
C SER A 110 0.63 0.80 -4.25
N PHE A 111 0.01 -0.32 -4.65
CA PHE A 111 -1.44 -0.41 -4.85
C PHE A 111 -2.22 -0.61 -3.55
N CYS A 112 -1.55 -0.90 -2.43
CA CYS A 112 -2.18 -0.99 -1.12
C CYS A 112 -1.89 0.28 -0.28
N LYS A 113 -2.94 0.83 0.34
CA LYS A 113 -2.83 1.79 1.43
C LYS A 113 -2.53 1.09 2.76
N GLU A 114 -3.20 -0.04 2.97
CA GLU A 114 -2.97 -0.96 4.08
C GLU A 114 -2.84 -2.38 3.55
N CYS A 115 -1.92 -3.16 4.11
CA CYS A 115 -1.66 -4.53 3.66
C CYS A 115 -1.40 -5.48 4.84
N PHE A 116 -1.42 -6.77 4.55
CA PHE A 116 -0.93 -7.84 5.42
C PHE A 116 0.29 -8.56 4.83
N GLY A 117 0.75 -8.14 3.64
CA GLY A 117 1.87 -8.73 2.92
C GLY A 117 2.47 -7.79 1.88
N ALA A 118 3.52 -8.24 1.20
CA ALA A 118 4.29 -7.40 0.27
C ALA A 118 3.64 -7.20 -1.10
N THR A 119 2.65 -8.02 -1.47
CA THR A 119 2.12 -8.05 -2.84
C THR A 119 0.82 -7.27 -2.98
N SER A 120 0.46 -6.92 -4.21
CA SER A 120 -0.85 -6.33 -4.52
C SER A 120 -2.03 -7.29 -4.28
N ASN A 121 -1.77 -8.57 -3.96
CA ASN A 121 -2.79 -9.55 -3.57
C ASN A 121 -3.00 -9.62 -2.06
N ASP A 122 -2.16 -8.92 -1.29
CA ASP A 122 -2.14 -8.94 0.16
C ASP A 122 -2.64 -7.61 0.76
N CYS A 123 -3.53 -6.92 0.05
CA CYS A 123 -4.04 -5.63 0.47
C CYS A 123 -5.27 -5.79 1.37
N LYS A 124 -5.33 -4.98 2.43
CA LYS A 124 -6.54 -4.75 3.24
C LYS A 124 -7.38 -3.64 2.62
N VAL A 125 -6.71 -2.55 2.23
CA VAL A 125 -7.31 -1.35 1.66
C VAL A 125 -6.45 -0.91 0.47
N CYS A 126 -7.07 -0.67 -0.68
CA CYS A 126 -6.35 -0.16 -1.85
C CYS A 126 -5.96 1.31 -1.71
N SER A 127 -4.87 1.69 -2.37
CA SER A 127 -4.46 3.07 -2.53
C SER A 127 -5.50 3.88 -3.31
N ASP A 128 -5.55 5.19 -3.02
CA ASP A 128 -6.43 6.16 -3.69
C ASP A 128 -5.96 6.52 -5.12
N ILE A 129 -5.25 5.61 -5.80
CA ILE A 129 -4.76 5.74 -7.16
C ILE A 129 -5.95 5.63 -8.13
N VAL A 130 -6.07 6.58 -9.05
CA VAL A 130 -7.20 6.65 -10.00
C VAL A 130 -7.29 5.37 -10.82
N GLY A 131 -8.42 4.67 -10.72
CA GLY A 131 -8.74 3.46 -11.48
C GLY A 131 -8.21 2.15 -10.87
N ILE A 132 -7.51 2.18 -9.73
CA ILE A 132 -7.28 0.97 -8.93
C ILE A 132 -8.59 0.53 -8.31
N GLN A 133 -8.84 -0.78 -8.32
CA GLN A 133 -10.03 -1.42 -7.80
C GLN A 133 -9.65 -2.51 -6.80
N GLN A 134 -10.50 -2.66 -5.77
CA GLN A 134 -10.38 -3.73 -4.79
C GLN A 134 -11.24 -4.93 -5.19
N ILE A 135 -10.63 -6.10 -5.34
CA ILE A 135 -11.29 -7.37 -5.58
C ILE A 135 -10.81 -8.36 -4.50
N GLY A 136 -11.59 -8.47 -3.42
CA GLY A 136 -11.14 -9.20 -2.23
C GLY A 136 -9.93 -8.52 -1.59
N SER A 137 -8.81 -9.26 -1.48
CA SER A 137 -7.52 -8.74 -1.01
C SER A 137 -6.63 -8.21 -2.14
N ILE A 138 -7.10 -8.24 -3.38
CA ILE A 138 -6.33 -7.84 -4.55
C ILE A 138 -6.65 -6.38 -4.91
N CYS A 139 -5.61 -5.56 -5.02
CA CYS A 139 -5.69 -4.22 -5.58
C CYS A 139 -5.04 -4.20 -6.96
N LYS A 140 -5.81 -3.94 -8.00
CA LYS A 140 -5.32 -3.89 -9.39
C LYS A 140 -6.13 -2.92 -10.24
N CYS A 141 -5.60 -2.55 -11.40
CA CYS A 141 -6.43 -1.91 -12.43
C CYS A 141 -7.52 -2.88 -12.90
N ALA A 142 -8.62 -2.33 -13.44
CA ALA A 142 -9.60 -3.12 -14.17
C ALA A 142 -8.93 -3.92 -15.29
N ASP A 143 -9.49 -5.06 -15.69
CA ASP A 143 -8.87 -5.96 -16.67
C ASP A 143 -8.65 -5.28 -18.05
N ASN A 144 -9.45 -4.26 -18.35
CA ASN A 144 -9.34 -3.42 -19.56
C ASN A 144 -8.51 -2.14 -19.34
N ALA A 145 -7.67 -2.09 -18.31
CA ALA A 145 -6.79 -0.97 -18.01
C ALA A 145 -5.41 -1.42 -17.52
N VAL A 146 -4.41 -0.57 -17.72
CA VAL A 146 -3.02 -0.78 -17.29
C VAL A 146 -2.56 0.39 -16.43
N TYR A 147 -1.74 0.10 -15.42
CA TYR A 147 -1.17 1.13 -14.56
C TYR A 147 -0.05 1.89 -15.29
N GLU A 148 -0.10 3.23 -15.22
CA GLU A 148 0.94 4.12 -15.73
C GLU A 148 1.62 4.88 -14.58
N GLU A 149 2.91 4.62 -14.37
CA GLU A 149 3.72 5.25 -13.32
C GLU A 149 3.80 6.78 -13.45
N GLN A 150 3.89 7.29 -14.69
CA GLN A 150 4.05 8.72 -14.98
C GLN A 150 2.83 9.54 -14.55
N SER A 151 1.63 8.99 -14.73
CA SER A 151 0.37 9.64 -14.35
C SER A 151 -0.14 9.17 -12.98
N ASN A 152 0.51 8.15 -12.40
CA ASN A 152 0.07 7.45 -11.19
C ASN A 152 -1.43 7.10 -11.26
N SER A 153 -1.83 6.44 -12.36
CA SER A 153 -3.24 6.09 -12.63
C SER A 153 -3.36 4.89 -13.55
N CYS A 154 -4.52 4.22 -13.52
CA CYS A 154 -4.88 3.20 -14.50
C CYS A 154 -5.44 3.87 -15.77
N THR A 155 -4.83 3.57 -16.91
CA THR A 155 -5.28 4.03 -18.22
C THR A 155 -5.89 2.88 -19.00
N ASN A 156 -7.02 3.15 -19.65
CA ASN A 156 -7.70 2.13 -20.45
C ASN A 156 -6.79 1.58 -21.56
N CYS A 157 -6.98 0.30 -21.85
CA CYS A 157 -6.39 -0.35 -23.01
C CYS A 157 -6.81 0.34 -24.30
N HIS A 158 -6.09 0.05 -25.38
CA HIS A 158 -6.56 0.42 -26.72
C HIS A 158 -7.97 -0.17 -26.94
N SER A 159 -8.84 0.58 -27.63
CA SER A 159 -10.26 0.24 -27.82
C SER A 159 -10.51 -1.12 -28.48
N THR A 160 -9.51 -1.67 -29.16
CA THR A 160 -9.59 -2.99 -29.81
C THR A 160 -9.21 -4.14 -28.88
N CYS A 161 -8.56 -3.87 -27.74
CA CYS A 161 -8.16 -4.88 -26.75
C CYS A 161 -9.25 -5.08 -25.70
N GLN A 162 -9.45 -6.32 -25.26
CA GLN A 162 -10.25 -6.63 -24.08
C GLN A 162 -9.42 -6.53 -22.80
N THR A 163 -8.19 -7.07 -22.84
CA THR A 163 -7.18 -6.89 -21.79
C THR A 163 -5.84 -6.52 -22.42
N CYS A 164 -4.98 -5.83 -21.68
CA CYS A 164 -3.71 -5.33 -22.22
C CYS A 164 -2.62 -5.25 -21.14
N PHE A 165 -1.37 -5.27 -21.59
CA PHE A 165 -0.20 -4.92 -20.76
C PHE A 165 0.32 -3.50 -21.09
N SER A 166 -0.28 -2.84 -22.09
CA SER A 166 0.03 -1.47 -22.50
C SER A 166 -1.19 -0.84 -23.18
N LYS A 167 -1.36 0.48 -23.05
CA LYS A 167 -2.49 1.22 -23.66
C LYS A 167 -2.45 1.30 -25.20
N TYR A 168 -1.34 0.92 -25.82
CA TYR A 168 -1.15 1.05 -27.26
C TYR A 168 -1.80 -0.11 -28.04
N ILE A 169 -2.03 0.10 -29.33
CA ILE A 169 -2.68 -0.86 -30.25
C ILE A 169 -1.98 -2.24 -30.29
N ASN A 170 -0.67 -2.28 -30.07
CA ASN A 170 0.16 -3.48 -30.02
C ASN A 170 0.45 -3.94 -28.57
N GLY A 171 -0.40 -3.55 -27.63
CA GLY A 171 -0.33 -3.88 -26.21
C GLY A 171 -1.37 -4.90 -25.74
N CYS A 172 -2.12 -5.52 -26.64
CA CYS A 172 -3.23 -6.40 -26.27
C CYS A 172 -2.72 -7.75 -25.75
N LEU A 173 -3.37 -8.26 -24.70
CA LEU A 173 -3.22 -9.62 -24.19
C LEU A 173 -4.40 -10.51 -24.61
N THR A 174 -5.61 -9.96 -24.65
CA THR A 174 -6.80 -10.64 -25.16
C THR A 174 -7.68 -9.70 -25.98
N CYS A 175 -8.51 -10.30 -26.84
CA CYS A 175 -9.45 -9.58 -27.69
C CYS A 175 -10.87 -10.03 -27.38
N ASP A 176 -11.83 -9.11 -27.51
CA ASP A 176 -13.23 -9.44 -27.36
C ASP A 176 -13.73 -10.15 -28.62
N ALA A 177 -13.90 -11.47 -28.53
CA ALA A 177 -14.38 -12.29 -29.64
C ALA A 177 -15.81 -11.92 -30.07
N THR A 178 -16.61 -11.31 -29.20
CA THR A 178 -17.97 -10.85 -29.54
C THR A 178 -17.95 -9.68 -30.53
N LEU A 179 -16.83 -8.95 -30.59
CA LEU A 179 -16.57 -7.89 -31.57
C LEU A 179 -15.93 -8.43 -32.86
N ASN A 180 -15.97 -9.75 -33.08
CA ASN A 180 -15.34 -10.44 -34.20
C ASN A 180 -13.85 -10.14 -34.30
N ARG A 181 -13.13 -10.07 -33.18
CA ARG A 181 -11.67 -9.86 -33.15
C ARG A 181 -10.93 -11.10 -32.67
N ILE A 182 -9.76 -11.32 -33.25
CA ILE A 182 -8.78 -12.31 -32.81
C ILE A 182 -7.44 -11.65 -32.48
N LEU A 183 -6.71 -12.24 -31.55
CA LEU A 183 -5.37 -11.80 -31.20
C LEU A 183 -4.37 -12.32 -32.24
N LYS A 184 -3.70 -11.39 -32.93
CA LYS A 184 -2.57 -11.69 -33.80
C LYS A 184 -1.32 -11.01 -33.23
N GLY A 185 -0.42 -11.81 -32.66
CA GLY A 185 0.71 -11.29 -31.91
C GLY A 185 0.23 -10.54 -30.66
N LEU A 186 0.41 -9.21 -30.64
CA LEU A 186 -0.01 -8.33 -29.53
C LEU A 186 -1.07 -7.31 -29.96
N LYS A 187 -1.73 -7.55 -31.10
CA LYS A 187 -2.76 -6.67 -31.67
C LYS A 187 -4.04 -7.44 -31.90
N CYS A 188 -5.17 -6.81 -31.58
CA CYS A 188 -6.49 -7.34 -31.89
C CYS A 188 -6.95 -6.90 -33.27
N GLU A 189 -7.07 -7.87 -34.18
CA GLU A 189 -7.48 -7.65 -35.57
C GLU A 189 -8.81 -8.34 -35.83
N CYS A 190 -9.52 -7.90 -36.87
CA CYS A 190 -10.76 -8.57 -37.28
C CYS A 190 -10.49 -10.04 -37.63
N SER A 191 -11.44 -10.88 -37.21
CA SER A 191 -11.45 -12.31 -37.45
C SER A 191 -11.57 -12.62 -38.94
N PHE A 192 -11.26 -13.85 -39.32
CA PHE A 192 -11.49 -14.35 -40.68
C PHE A 192 -12.93 -14.06 -41.13
N GLY A 193 -13.08 -13.53 -42.35
CA GLY A 193 -14.38 -13.10 -42.90
C GLY A 193 -14.88 -11.73 -42.42
N TYR A 194 -14.07 -10.95 -41.70
CA TYR A 194 -14.38 -9.56 -41.31
C TYR A 194 -13.27 -8.59 -41.71
N TYR A 195 -13.65 -7.39 -42.15
CA TYR A 195 -12.73 -6.27 -42.39
C TYR A 195 -12.91 -5.17 -41.36
N GLU A 196 -11.88 -4.35 -41.18
CA GLU A 196 -11.88 -3.24 -40.24
C GLU A 196 -12.34 -1.93 -40.92
N ASP A 197 -13.39 -1.31 -40.38
CA ASP A 197 -13.86 0.03 -40.75
C ASP A 197 -14.07 0.84 -39.47
N THR A 198 -13.35 1.95 -39.31
CA THR A 198 -13.42 2.82 -38.11
C THR A 198 -13.34 2.08 -36.75
N ASN A 199 -12.46 1.08 -36.63
CA ASN A 199 -12.32 0.19 -35.45
C ASN A 199 -13.52 -0.74 -35.19
N ILE A 200 -14.39 -0.95 -36.18
CA ILE A 200 -15.49 -1.92 -36.13
C ILE A 200 -15.18 -3.02 -37.14
N CYS A 201 -15.41 -4.28 -36.74
CA CYS A 201 -15.26 -5.42 -37.64
C CYS A 201 -16.59 -5.68 -38.36
N LEU A 202 -16.64 -5.35 -39.65
CA LEU A 202 -17.79 -5.56 -40.52
C LEU A 202 -17.62 -6.85 -41.32
N LYS A 203 -18.71 -7.59 -41.50
CA LYS A 203 -18.68 -8.87 -42.22
C LYS A 203 -18.36 -8.64 -43.70
N CYS A 204 -17.52 -9.48 -44.26
CA CYS A 204 -17.20 -9.44 -45.69
C CYS A 204 -18.44 -9.79 -46.53
N PRO A 205 -18.72 -9.04 -47.61
CA PRO A 205 -19.79 -9.39 -48.54
C PRO A 205 -19.44 -10.68 -49.31
N LEU A 206 -20.46 -11.51 -49.55
CA LEU A 206 -20.31 -12.86 -50.14
C LEU A 206 -20.28 -12.87 -51.68
N THR A 207 -20.59 -11.74 -52.33
CA THR A 207 -20.69 -11.62 -53.80
C THR A 207 -20.19 -10.25 -54.28
N GLU A 208 -19.47 -10.22 -55.39
CA GLU A 208 -19.12 -8.98 -56.11
C GLU A 208 -20.38 -8.39 -56.77
N ASP A 209 -20.68 -7.11 -56.49
CA ASP A 209 -21.80 -6.38 -57.12
C ASP A 209 -21.25 -5.36 -58.14
N ASN A 210 -21.37 -5.70 -59.43
CA ASN A 210 -20.86 -4.89 -60.55
C ASN A 210 -21.71 -3.64 -60.87
N SER A 211 -22.77 -3.36 -60.10
CA SER A 211 -23.72 -2.27 -60.39
C SER A 211 -23.52 -1.00 -59.56
N LEU A 212 -22.59 -0.98 -58.60
CA LEU A 212 -22.32 0.17 -57.73
C LEU A 212 -21.11 1.00 -58.20
N PRO A 213 -21.16 2.36 -58.23
CA PRO A 213 -20.08 3.19 -58.80
C PRO A 213 -18.82 3.37 -57.91
N GLN A 214 -18.62 2.58 -56.85
CA GLN A 214 -17.42 2.60 -56.00
C GLN A 214 -17.09 1.16 -55.55
N TYR A 215 -15.87 0.68 -55.82
CA TYR A 215 -15.44 -0.72 -55.57
C TYR A 215 -14.23 -0.74 -54.62
N TYR A 216 -14.21 -1.63 -53.61
CA TYR A 216 -13.17 -2.65 -53.33
C TYR A 216 -13.72 -3.71 -52.37
N VAL A 217 -13.53 -5.00 -52.68
CA VAL A 217 -13.73 -6.14 -51.77
C VAL A 217 -12.65 -7.18 -52.03
N LEU A 218 -12.11 -7.75 -50.96
CA LEU A 218 -11.80 -9.18 -50.86
C LEU A 218 -11.57 -9.48 -49.39
N CYS A 219 -11.90 -10.71 -48.91
CA CYS A 219 -10.94 -11.54 -48.13
C CYS A 219 -11.49 -12.69 -47.28
N GLU A 220 -10.64 -13.72 -47.12
CA GLU A 220 -10.46 -14.47 -45.88
C GLU A 220 -9.08 -14.20 -45.21
N ASP A 221 -8.02 -13.79 -45.93
CA ASP A 221 -6.74 -13.38 -45.30
C ASP A 221 -5.90 -12.25 -45.99
N ASN A 222 -6.42 -11.51 -46.99
CA ASN A 222 -5.83 -10.26 -47.52
C ASN A 222 -6.91 -9.16 -47.81
N GLN A 223 -7.46 -8.53 -46.75
CA GLN A 223 -8.69 -7.71 -46.77
C GLN A 223 -8.62 -6.43 -47.62
N LEU A 224 -9.67 -6.11 -48.41
CA LEU A 224 -10.09 -4.72 -48.65
C LEU A 224 -11.61 -4.53 -48.48
N ALA A 225 -11.91 -3.34 -47.94
CA ALA A 225 -13.11 -2.88 -47.27
C ALA A 225 -13.78 -1.68 -47.98
N TRP A 226 -15.02 -1.41 -47.57
CA TRP A 226 -16.09 -0.50 -48.06
C TRP A 226 -15.75 0.96 -48.48
N LEU A 227 -16.54 1.66 -49.34
CA LEU A 227 -17.67 2.52 -48.88
C LEU A 227 -18.58 3.14 -49.98
N GLN A 228 -19.73 3.68 -49.51
CA GLN A 228 -20.99 4.07 -50.19
C GLN A 228 -21.08 5.52 -50.73
N GLN A 229 -22.02 5.78 -51.64
CA GLN A 229 -23.19 6.60 -51.25
C GLN A 229 -24.51 6.23 -51.93
N VAL A 230 -25.53 6.09 -51.08
CA VAL A 230 -26.95 6.23 -51.41
C VAL A 230 -27.19 7.67 -51.88
N VAL A 231 -27.53 7.87 -53.15
CA VAL A 231 -28.40 8.98 -53.56
C VAL A 231 -29.46 8.43 -54.50
N ILE A 232 -30.61 8.10 -53.91
CA ILE A 232 -31.89 8.03 -54.61
C ILE A 232 -32.30 9.48 -54.84
N LEU A 233 -32.16 10.01 -56.05
CA LEU A 233 -32.97 11.16 -56.49
C LEU A 233 -33.37 10.98 -57.95
N TRP A 234 -34.64 10.58 -58.06
CA TRP A 234 -35.67 10.69 -59.12
C TRP A 234 -35.28 11.32 -60.46
#